data_AF-A0AA37LQU6-F1
#
_entry.id   AF-A0AA37LQU6-F1
#
_cell.length_a   1.000
_cell.length_b   1.000
_cell.length_c   1.000
_cell.angle_alpha   90.00
_cell.angle_beta   90.00
_cell.angle_gamma   90.00
#
_symmetry.space_group_name_H-M   'P 1'
#
loop_
_entity.id
_entity.type
_entity.pdbx_description
1 polymer ?
#
loop_
_entity_poly.entity_id
_entity_poly.type
_entity_poly.pdbx_seq_one_letter_code
_entity_poly.pdbx_strand_id
1 'polypeptide(L)'
;MSSRVSQRHSSSSIPRSPDSILSSGGPDNGHSFGDGLGGGGGGGGGMSDLSLNLIDLELMHNFTTFAFNTLSTDPVVRQMWKVPVVKLALECDYVMRALLSVSALHLAHNRPEKRDFFISRALTYHQMASRTAMGLMGALDGENCEKLYLFSVLTIFFALACPRKSSDSLIMGESSFPDWMFLLRGTKSLLKLLQPQVYTGALLPMFNHGRERFMSSRDDSRVQADLLADLQRLVNKTCADPVLLPIYNRAIDELRRTLSVFLWDGGRGMDITDAFLWKYLMAEDFLPLLKVPGATQEAVAIFAHFCILLKRLENEWGGPRT
;
A
#
# COMPACT_ATOMS: atom_id res chain seq x y z
N MET A 1 45.11 25.86 -38.78
CA MET A 1 46.02 24.83 -39.31
C MET A 1 45.68 23.53 -38.60
N SER A 2 44.87 22.67 -39.25
CA SER A 2 45.27 21.35 -39.81
C SER A 2 45.61 20.32 -38.73
N SER A 3 45.13 19.07 -38.72
CA SER A 3 44.47 18.18 -39.69
C SER A 3 43.94 16.97 -38.89
N ARG A 4 42.67 16.54 -38.99
CA ARG A 4 42.14 15.40 -39.79
C ARG A 4 43.02 14.15 -39.88
N VAL A 5 42.38 12.98 -39.64
CA VAL A 5 42.23 11.76 -40.50
C VAL A 5 41.56 10.66 -39.62
N SER A 6 40.30 10.22 -39.87
CA SER A 6 39.81 9.16 -40.81
C SER A 6 40.48 7.79 -40.57
N GLN A 7 39.86 6.60 -40.63
CA GLN A 7 38.56 6.10 -41.09
C GLN A 7 38.50 4.57 -40.83
N ARG A 8 37.27 4.00 -40.67
CA ARG A 8 36.78 2.70 -41.23
C ARG A 8 37.43 1.39 -40.75
N HIS A 9 36.83 0.20 -40.75
CA HIS A 9 35.58 -0.42 -41.26
C HIS A 9 35.49 -1.81 -40.58
N SER A 10 34.31 -2.40 -40.42
CA SER A 10 33.94 -3.66 -41.10
C SER A 10 32.74 -4.37 -40.47
N SER A 11 31.89 -4.81 -41.39
CA SER A 11 30.56 -5.41 -41.28
C SER A 11 30.61 -6.91 -40.97
N SER A 12 29.48 -7.47 -40.52
CA SER A 12 29.16 -8.89 -40.68
C SER A 12 27.64 -9.08 -40.79
N SER A 13 27.23 -9.95 -41.71
CA SER A 13 25.91 -10.06 -42.30
C SER A 13 25.36 -11.49 -42.15
N ILE A 14 24.07 -11.64 -41.77
CA ILE A 14 23.01 -12.54 -42.34
C ILE A 14 23.22 -14.09 -42.16
N PRO A 15 22.19 -14.94 -41.86
CA PRO A 15 20.95 -15.12 -42.65
C PRO A 15 19.60 -15.44 -41.95
N ARG A 16 18.55 -15.33 -42.79
CA ARG A 16 17.13 -15.66 -42.60
C ARG A 16 16.77 -17.05 -43.17
N SER A 17 15.59 -17.52 -42.74
CA SER A 17 14.61 -18.46 -43.39
C SER A 17 14.74 -19.95 -43.05
N PRO A 18 13.67 -20.80 -43.18
CA PRO A 18 12.38 -20.56 -43.85
C PRO A 18 11.10 -21.04 -43.11
N ASP A 19 9.96 -20.73 -43.76
CA ASP A 19 8.59 -21.13 -43.50
C ASP A 19 8.33 -22.65 -43.43
N SER A 20 7.25 -23.04 -42.73
CA SER A 20 6.50 -24.26 -43.04
C SER A 20 4.99 -24.03 -42.92
N ILE A 21 4.32 -24.43 -44.00
CA ILE A 21 2.88 -24.41 -44.30
C ILE A 21 2.23 -25.68 -43.71
N LEU A 22 0.95 -25.60 -43.30
CA LEU A 22 -0.16 -26.58 -43.48
C LEU A 22 -1.36 -26.06 -42.63
N SER A 23 -2.41 -25.45 -43.20
CA SER A 23 -3.53 -25.95 -44.03
C SER A 23 -4.67 -26.64 -43.24
N SER A 24 -5.90 -26.22 -43.58
CA SER A 24 -7.24 -26.78 -43.27
C SER A 24 -7.75 -26.63 -41.82
N GLY A 25 -9.03 -26.38 -41.49
CA GLY A 25 -10.30 -26.27 -42.22
C GLY A 25 -11.35 -25.69 -41.25
N GLY A 26 -12.50 -25.25 -41.77
CA GLY A 26 -13.46 -24.34 -41.11
C GLY A 26 -14.25 -24.84 -39.88
N PRO A 27 -15.23 -24.04 -39.42
CA PRO A 27 -15.91 -24.18 -38.13
C PRO A 27 -17.13 -25.09 -38.23
N ASP A 28 -17.48 -25.79 -37.15
CA ASP A 28 -18.80 -26.40 -37.03
C ASP A 28 -19.40 -26.12 -35.64
N ASN A 29 -20.54 -25.42 -35.68
CA ASN A 29 -21.41 -25.13 -34.55
C ASN A 29 -22.51 -26.20 -34.52
N GLY A 30 -22.66 -26.91 -33.41
CA GLY A 30 -23.76 -27.86 -33.22
C GLY A 30 -24.21 -27.89 -31.77
N HIS A 31 -25.29 -27.16 -31.47
CA HIS A 31 -26.08 -27.31 -30.25
C HIS A 31 -26.78 -28.69 -30.25
N SER A 32 -26.79 -29.38 -29.10
CA SER A 32 -27.91 -30.25 -28.71
C SER A 32 -27.93 -30.45 -27.19
N PHE A 33 -29.04 -30.02 -26.61
CA PHE A 33 -29.50 -30.32 -25.25
C PHE A 33 -30.06 -31.75 -25.21
N GLY A 34 -29.86 -32.45 -24.09
CA GLY A 34 -30.51 -33.73 -23.79
C GLY A 34 -30.19 -34.21 -22.38
N ASP A 35 -31.18 -34.13 -21.50
CA ASP A 35 -31.19 -34.61 -20.11
C ASP A 35 -30.94 -36.12 -19.97
N GLY A 36 -30.39 -36.52 -18.82
CA GLY A 36 -30.31 -37.92 -18.40
C GLY A 36 -29.72 -38.11 -17.00
N LEU A 37 -30.60 -38.18 -16.00
CA LEU A 37 -30.31 -38.57 -14.60
C LEU A 37 -29.81 -40.03 -14.51
N GLY A 38 -28.84 -40.31 -13.62
CA GLY A 38 -28.47 -41.67 -13.25
C GLY A 38 -27.22 -41.73 -12.38
N GLY A 39 -27.36 -42.15 -11.13
CA GLY A 39 -26.34 -42.06 -10.07
C GLY A 39 -25.21 -43.09 -10.10
N GLY A 40 -24.26 -42.89 -9.20
CA GLY A 40 -23.56 -43.98 -8.49
C GLY A 40 -22.04 -44.06 -8.65
N GLY A 41 -21.34 -43.91 -7.51
CA GLY A 41 -19.93 -44.30 -7.32
C GLY A 41 -18.95 -43.19 -7.71
N GLY A 42 -18.03 -42.73 -6.89
CA GLY A 42 -17.31 -43.37 -5.79
C GLY A 42 -15.82 -43.08 -6.03
N GLY A 43 -15.17 -42.39 -5.10
CA GLY A 43 -13.71 -42.29 -5.02
C GLY A 43 -13.03 -41.26 -5.92
N GLY A 44 -13.09 -39.97 -5.54
CA GLY A 44 -12.27 -38.91 -6.16
C GLY A 44 -11.86 -37.77 -5.23
N GLY A 45 -12.20 -37.82 -3.94
CA GLY A 45 -12.04 -36.67 -3.02
C GLY A 45 -10.67 -36.50 -2.36
N GLY A 46 -9.72 -37.40 -2.58
CA GLY A 46 -8.44 -37.40 -1.84
C GLY A 46 -7.29 -36.62 -2.48
N MET A 47 -7.32 -36.40 -3.80
CA MET A 47 -6.17 -35.81 -4.52
C MET A 47 -6.28 -34.28 -4.71
N SER A 48 -7.49 -33.72 -4.61
CA SER A 48 -7.71 -32.27 -4.78
C SER A 48 -7.33 -31.45 -3.55
N ASP A 49 -7.41 -32.05 -2.36
CA ASP A 49 -7.17 -31.39 -1.07
C ASP A 49 -5.68 -31.07 -0.83
N LEU A 50 -4.77 -31.74 -1.55
CA LEU A 50 -3.32 -31.51 -1.50
C LEU A 50 -2.78 -30.71 -2.70
N SER A 51 -3.67 -30.08 -3.49
CA SER A 51 -3.24 -29.28 -4.64
C SER A 51 -2.52 -28.01 -4.19
N LEU A 52 -1.27 -27.84 -4.65
CA LEU A 52 -0.46 -26.68 -4.28
C LEU A 52 -0.88 -25.45 -5.08
N ASN A 53 -1.25 -24.38 -4.38
CA ASN A 53 -1.38 -23.08 -5.01
C ASN A 53 0.00 -22.41 -5.14
N LEU A 54 0.67 -22.68 -6.26
CA LEU A 54 2.02 -22.14 -6.53
C LEU A 54 2.07 -20.61 -6.54
N ILE A 55 0.96 -19.93 -6.86
CA ILE A 55 0.89 -18.47 -6.82
C ILE A 55 0.93 -17.96 -5.38
N ASP A 56 0.19 -18.58 -4.47
CA ASP A 56 0.22 -18.19 -3.04
C ASP A 56 1.59 -18.46 -2.43
N LEU A 57 2.23 -19.58 -2.80
CA LEU A 57 3.58 -19.91 -2.37
C LEU A 57 4.62 -18.91 -2.89
N GLU A 58 4.53 -18.52 -4.16
CA GLU A 58 5.40 -17.50 -4.76
C GLU A 58 5.23 -16.15 -4.05
N LEU A 59 3.98 -15.73 -3.78
CA LEU A 59 3.68 -14.49 -3.09
C LEU A 59 4.15 -14.51 -1.63
N MET A 60 3.98 -15.62 -0.92
CA MET A 60 4.49 -15.78 0.45
C MET A 60 6.02 -15.74 0.50
N HIS A 61 6.67 -16.44 -0.45
CA HIS A 61 8.12 -16.41 -0.60
C HIS A 61 8.63 -14.99 -0.89
N ASN A 62 8.01 -14.28 -1.84
CA ASN A 62 8.35 -12.89 -2.13
C ASN A 62 8.17 -11.99 -0.92
N PHE A 63 7.10 -12.17 -0.14
CA PHE A 63 6.85 -11.35 1.04
C PHE A 63 7.97 -11.52 2.08
N THR A 64 8.28 -12.77 2.43
CA THR A 64 9.26 -13.14 3.46
C THR A 64 10.73 -12.96 3.04
N THR A 65 10.99 -12.80 1.75
CA THR A 65 12.35 -12.66 1.20
C THR A 65 12.67 -11.23 0.80
N PHE A 66 11.72 -10.52 0.17
CA PHE A 66 11.95 -9.20 -0.43
C PHE A 66 11.01 -8.14 0.12
N ALA A 67 9.69 -8.34 0.02
CA ALA A 67 8.73 -7.25 0.28
C ALA A 67 8.76 -6.76 1.73
N PHE A 68 9.00 -7.62 2.72
CA PHE A 68 9.05 -7.21 4.13
C PHE A 68 10.10 -6.10 4.38
N ASN A 69 11.18 -6.05 3.58
CA ASN A 69 12.23 -5.04 3.72
C ASN A 69 11.81 -3.64 3.28
N THR A 70 10.72 -3.52 2.51
CA THR A 70 10.20 -2.24 2.02
C THR A 70 9.12 -1.67 2.94
N LEU A 71 8.61 -2.46 3.90
CA LEU A 71 7.52 -2.07 4.80
C LEU A 71 7.94 -1.13 5.94
N SER A 72 9.24 -1.04 6.22
CA SER A 72 9.79 -0.10 7.20
C SER A 72 11.29 0.12 6.99
N THR A 73 11.78 1.26 7.43
CA THR A 73 13.19 1.60 7.59
C THR A 73 13.80 0.94 8.82
N ASP A 74 12.99 0.68 9.86
CA ASP A 74 13.44 0.08 11.11
C ASP A 74 13.68 -1.44 10.97
N PRO A 75 14.88 -1.95 11.32
CA PRO A 75 15.18 -3.37 11.22
C PRO A 75 14.29 -4.26 12.10
N VAL A 76 13.87 -3.80 13.28
CA VAL A 76 13.06 -4.58 14.21
C VAL A 76 11.62 -4.70 13.69
N VAL A 77 11.08 -3.60 13.15
CA VAL A 77 9.78 -3.60 12.47
C VAL A 77 9.81 -4.49 11.23
N ARG A 78 10.87 -4.45 10.42
CA ARG A 78 11.05 -5.38 9.29
C ARG A 78 11.04 -6.83 9.73
N GLN A 79 11.79 -7.17 10.79
CA GLN A 79 11.81 -8.53 11.31
C GLN A 79 10.44 -8.99 11.84
N MET A 80 9.67 -8.08 12.43
CA MET A 80 8.29 -8.33 12.87
C MET A 80 7.36 -8.63 11.69
N TRP A 81 7.46 -7.90 10.59
CA TRP A 81 6.74 -8.22 9.35
C TRP A 81 7.10 -9.60 8.81
N LYS A 82 8.39 -9.96 8.81
CA LYS A 82 8.88 -11.22 8.26
C LYS A 82 8.39 -12.46 9.01
N VAL A 83 8.34 -12.40 10.36
CA VAL A 83 8.13 -13.60 11.19
C VAL A 83 6.82 -13.53 12.00
N PRO A 84 6.68 -12.69 13.05
CA PRO A 84 5.43 -12.58 13.81
C PRO A 84 4.17 -12.35 12.96
N VAL A 85 4.21 -11.40 12.03
CA VAL A 85 3.04 -11.06 11.20
C VAL A 85 2.66 -12.22 10.28
N VAL A 86 3.63 -12.91 9.69
CA VAL A 86 3.36 -14.08 8.84
C VAL A 86 2.74 -15.22 9.65
N LYS A 87 3.20 -15.46 10.88
CA LYS A 87 2.59 -16.46 11.78
C LYS A 87 1.13 -16.12 12.08
N LEU A 88 0.85 -14.88 12.44
CA LEU A 88 -0.51 -14.41 12.68
C LEU A 88 -1.37 -14.52 11.41
N ALA A 89 -0.82 -14.23 10.23
CA ALA A 89 -1.52 -14.38 8.96
C ALA A 89 -1.87 -15.85 8.66
N LEU A 90 -1.00 -16.81 9.00
CA LEU A 90 -1.27 -18.24 8.80
C LEU A 90 -2.46 -18.74 9.63
N GLU A 91 -2.78 -18.07 10.74
CA GLU A 91 -3.94 -18.37 11.59
C GLU A 91 -5.21 -17.63 11.15
N CYS A 92 -5.13 -16.78 10.11
CA CYS A 92 -6.19 -15.86 9.75
C CYS A 92 -6.26 -15.55 8.25
N ASP A 93 -7.14 -16.26 7.55
CA ASP A 93 -7.37 -16.19 6.10
C ASP A 93 -7.40 -14.77 5.49
N TYR A 94 -8.16 -13.83 6.09
CA TYR A 94 -8.30 -12.50 5.49
C TYR A 94 -7.03 -11.66 5.67
N VAL A 95 -6.29 -11.87 6.76
CA VAL A 95 -4.98 -11.23 6.96
C VAL A 95 -3.98 -11.81 5.98
N MET A 96 -3.98 -13.13 5.79
CA MET A 96 -3.17 -13.79 4.76
C MET A 96 -3.44 -13.22 3.38
N ARG A 97 -4.71 -13.12 2.97
CA ARG A 97 -5.07 -12.54 1.67
C ARG A 97 -4.60 -11.09 1.52
N ALA A 98 -4.73 -10.26 2.57
CA ALA A 98 -4.21 -8.88 2.53
C ALA A 98 -2.67 -8.83 2.45
N LEU A 99 -1.96 -9.76 3.09
CA LEU A 99 -0.51 -9.88 2.97
C LEU A 99 -0.10 -10.28 1.56
N LEU A 100 -0.77 -11.29 0.98
CA LEU A 100 -0.54 -11.74 -0.38
C LEU A 100 -0.86 -10.64 -1.42
N SER A 101 -1.86 -9.78 -1.17
CA SER A 101 -2.16 -8.67 -2.08
C SER A 101 -1.04 -7.62 -2.10
N VAL A 102 -0.49 -7.27 -0.93
CA VAL A 102 0.69 -6.39 -0.81
C VAL A 102 1.90 -7.00 -1.50
N SER A 103 2.14 -8.30 -1.30
CA SER A 103 3.21 -9.04 -1.98
C SER A 103 3.04 -9.06 -3.50
N ALA A 104 1.82 -9.22 -3.99
CA ALA A 104 1.53 -9.21 -5.43
C ALA A 104 1.80 -7.84 -6.04
N LEU A 105 1.45 -6.74 -5.37
CA LEU A 105 1.81 -5.39 -5.83
C LEU A 105 3.32 -5.16 -5.86
N HIS A 106 4.05 -5.68 -4.86
CA HIS A 106 5.51 -5.65 -4.88
C HIS A 106 6.09 -6.39 -6.09
N LEU A 107 5.57 -7.58 -6.43
CA LEU A 107 5.97 -8.28 -7.66
C LEU A 107 5.56 -7.53 -8.92
N ALA A 108 4.36 -6.95 -8.97
CA ALA A 108 3.90 -6.18 -10.13
C ALA A 108 4.83 -4.99 -10.45
N HIS A 109 5.42 -4.37 -9.42
CA HIS A 109 6.40 -3.32 -9.59
C HIS A 109 7.73 -3.85 -10.13
N ASN A 110 8.23 -4.95 -9.56
CA ASN A 110 9.55 -5.50 -9.88
C ASN A 110 9.57 -6.37 -11.15
N ARG A 111 8.40 -6.76 -11.67
CA ARG A 111 8.24 -7.63 -12.85
C ARG A 111 7.28 -7.01 -13.87
N PRO A 112 7.74 -5.99 -14.63
CA PRO A 112 6.91 -5.27 -15.59
C PRO A 112 6.18 -6.19 -16.59
N GLU A 113 6.80 -7.32 -16.95
CA GLU A 113 6.28 -8.30 -17.90
C GLU A 113 5.05 -9.07 -17.41
N LYS A 114 4.86 -9.17 -16.09
CA LYS A 114 3.69 -9.80 -15.44
C LYS A 114 2.89 -8.82 -14.60
N ARG A 115 3.10 -7.52 -14.81
CA ARG A 115 2.52 -6.46 -13.98
C ARG A 115 1.00 -6.56 -13.86
N ASP A 116 0.29 -6.65 -14.98
CA ASP A 116 -1.18 -6.69 -14.97
C ASP A 116 -1.74 -7.95 -14.29
N PHE A 117 -1.06 -9.09 -14.45
CA PHE A 117 -1.40 -10.34 -13.78
C PHE A 117 -1.32 -10.18 -12.25
N PHE A 118 -0.22 -9.64 -11.75
CA PHE A 118 -0.03 -9.45 -10.31
C PHE A 118 -0.92 -8.34 -9.73
N ILE A 119 -1.20 -7.27 -10.48
CA ILE A 119 -2.19 -6.24 -10.08
C ILE A 119 -3.59 -6.87 -9.95
N SER A 120 -4.01 -7.65 -10.95
CA SER A 120 -5.30 -8.34 -10.92
C SER A 120 -5.39 -9.27 -9.70
N ARG A 121 -4.34 -10.05 -9.44
CA ARG A 121 -4.25 -10.94 -8.27
C ARG A 121 -4.33 -10.18 -6.95
N ALA A 122 -3.62 -9.05 -6.85
CA ALA A 122 -3.65 -8.19 -5.67
C ALA A 122 -5.06 -7.66 -5.38
N LEU A 123 -5.75 -7.16 -6.41
CA LEU A 123 -7.12 -6.67 -6.31
C LEU A 123 -8.08 -7.77 -5.83
N THR A 124 -8.00 -8.97 -6.41
CA THR A 124 -8.83 -10.11 -6.00
C THR A 124 -8.62 -10.46 -4.52
N TYR A 125 -7.37 -10.63 -4.08
CA TYR A 125 -7.10 -10.96 -2.68
C TYR A 125 -7.56 -9.86 -1.72
N HIS A 126 -7.30 -8.60 -2.05
CA HIS A 126 -7.70 -7.48 -1.20
C HIS A 126 -9.23 -7.37 -1.11
N GLN A 127 -9.97 -7.58 -2.20
CA GLN A 127 -11.42 -7.60 -2.19
C GLN A 127 -11.98 -8.73 -1.31
N MET A 128 -11.42 -9.95 -1.42
CA MET A 128 -11.82 -11.09 -0.58
C MET A 128 -11.53 -10.84 0.91
N ALA A 129 -10.35 -10.30 1.22
CA ALA A 129 -9.95 -9.94 2.57
C ALA A 129 -10.89 -8.88 3.15
N SER A 130 -11.18 -7.83 2.37
CA SER A 130 -12.06 -6.73 2.78
C SER A 130 -13.49 -7.19 3.09
N ARG A 131 -14.07 -8.06 2.26
CA ARG A 131 -15.41 -8.63 2.52
C ARG A 131 -15.48 -9.36 3.85
N THR A 132 -14.45 -10.15 4.16
CA THR A 132 -14.36 -10.90 5.42
C THR A 132 -14.19 -9.95 6.61
N ALA A 133 -13.24 -9.00 6.52
CA ALA A 133 -12.99 -8.02 7.56
C ALA A 133 -14.21 -7.14 7.87
N MET A 134 -14.98 -6.73 6.84
CA MET A 134 -16.21 -5.96 7.02
C MET A 134 -17.29 -6.72 7.81
N GLY A 135 -17.41 -8.04 7.62
CA GLY A 135 -18.33 -8.86 8.40
C GLY A 135 -17.99 -8.93 9.89
N LEU A 136 -16.71 -8.79 10.24
CA LEU A 136 -16.21 -8.87 11.61
C LEU A 136 -16.26 -7.52 12.36
N MET A 137 -16.40 -6.40 11.65
CA MET A 137 -16.45 -5.07 12.28
C MET A 137 -17.64 -4.86 13.22
N GLY A 138 -18.71 -5.67 13.10
CA GLY A 138 -19.87 -5.63 14.00
C GLY A 138 -19.68 -6.34 15.35
N ALA A 139 -18.66 -7.19 15.48
CA ALA A 139 -18.41 -8.03 16.66
C ALA A 139 -16.96 -7.88 17.13
N LEU A 140 -16.56 -6.65 17.51
CA LEU A 140 -15.21 -6.36 17.96
C LEU A 140 -14.95 -6.99 19.34
N ASP A 141 -14.17 -8.07 19.35
CA ASP A 141 -13.49 -8.60 20.55
C ASP A 141 -11.98 -8.32 20.49
N GLY A 142 -11.26 -8.64 21.57
CA GLY A 142 -9.82 -8.34 21.69
C GLY A 142 -8.96 -9.08 20.66
N GLU A 143 -9.32 -10.31 20.28
CA GLU A 143 -8.54 -11.14 19.35
C GLU A 143 -8.73 -10.68 17.90
N ASN A 144 -9.97 -10.38 17.51
CA ASN A 144 -10.27 -9.82 16.19
C ASN A 144 -9.70 -8.41 16.03
N CYS A 145 -9.55 -7.65 17.12
CA CYS A 145 -9.00 -6.31 17.06
C CYS A 145 -7.56 -6.26 16.52
N GLU A 146 -6.69 -7.17 16.95
CA GLU A 146 -5.30 -7.24 16.50
C GLU A 146 -5.22 -7.57 15.00
N LYS A 147 -5.96 -8.59 14.58
CA LYS A 147 -6.03 -9.05 13.19
C LYS A 147 -6.66 -7.98 12.28
N LEU A 148 -7.71 -7.30 12.73
CA LEU A 148 -8.34 -6.19 12.01
C LEU A 148 -7.42 -4.97 11.91
N TYR A 149 -6.68 -4.65 12.97
CA TYR A 149 -5.69 -3.58 12.93
C TYR A 149 -4.61 -3.89 11.90
N LEU A 150 -4.03 -5.09 11.94
CA LEU A 150 -3.03 -5.53 10.97
C LEU A 150 -3.56 -5.52 9.54
N PHE A 151 -4.78 -6.01 9.31
CA PHE A 151 -5.45 -5.91 8.01
C PHE A 151 -5.58 -4.46 7.54
N SER A 152 -5.91 -3.53 8.45
CA SER A 152 -6.01 -2.12 8.11
C SER A 152 -4.66 -1.56 7.65
N VAL A 153 -3.56 -1.88 8.37
CA VAL A 153 -2.18 -1.48 8.01
C VAL A 153 -1.81 -2.02 6.63
N LEU A 154 -2.04 -3.31 6.36
CA LEU A 154 -1.82 -3.93 5.05
C LEU A 154 -2.65 -3.27 3.95
N THR A 155 -3.87 -2.86 4.25
CA THR A 155 -4.73 -2.15 3.31
C THR A 155 -4.19 -0.77 2.94
N ILE A 156 -3.53 -0.06 3.87
CA ILE A 156 -2.86 1.19 3.50
C ILE A 156 -1.69 0.92 2.55
N PHE A 157 -0.85 -0.09 2.85
CA PHE A 157 0.22 -0.48 1.92
C PHE A 157 -0.31 -0.84 0.53
N PHE A 158 -1.39 -1.62 0.50
CA PHE A 158 -2.08 -1.95 -0.74
C PHE A 158 -2.51 -0.68 -1.50
N ALA A 159 -3.15 0.27 -0.81
CA ALA A 159 -3.64 1.49 -1.45
C ALA A 159 -2.52 2.44 -1.93
N LEU A 160 -1.37 2.42 -1.27
CA LEU A 160 -0.19 3.19 -1.68
C LEU A 160 0.51 2.58 -2.89
N ALA A 161 0.61 1.24 -2.94
CA ALA A 161 1.29 0.54 -4.03
C ALA A 161 0.38 0.25 -5.24
N CYS A 162 -0.95 0.28 -5.07
CA CYS A 162 -1.88 0.00 -6.15
C CYS A 162 -1.88 1.14 -7.18
N PRO A 163 -1.66 0.86 -8.49
CA PRO A 163 -1.71 1.88 -9.52
C PRO A 163 -3.08 2.53 -9.60
N ARG A 164 -3.12 3.86 -9.69
CA ARG A 164 -4.36 4.62 -9.96
C ARG A 164 -4.62 4.57 -11.47
N LYS A 165 -5.70 3.91 -11.91
CA LYS A 165 -6.17 4.04 -13.29
C LYS A 165 -6.84 5.41 -13.45
N SER A 166 -6.43 6.17 -14.46
CA SER A 166 -6.90 7.52 -14.74
C SER A 166 -8.34 7.62 -15.25
N SER A 167 -9.07 6.50 -15.40
CA SER A 167 -10.38 6.48 -16.06
C SER A 167 -11.47 5.62 -15.40
N ASP A 168 -11.20 4.93 -14.29
CA ASP A 168 -12.22 4.12 -13.60
C ASP A 168 -12.22 4.39 -12.10
N SER A 169 -13.00 5.40 -11.70
CA SER A 169 -13.39 5.67 -10.31
C SER A 169 -14.36 4.62 -9.75
N LEU A 170 -14.38 3.39 -10.30
CA LEU A 170 -15.43 2.41 -10.07
C LEU A 170 -15.08 1.29 -9.08
N ILE A 171 -13.86 1.26 -8.53
CA ILE A 171 -13.51 0.35 -7.42
C ILE A 171 -13.35 1.10 -6.09
N MET A 172 -13.38 2.43 -6.12
CA MET A 172 -13.20 3.28 -4.95
C MET A 172 -13.93 4.60 -5.27
N GLY A 173 -14.98 4.90 -4.51
CA GLY A 173 -16.13 5.72 -4.91
C GLY A 173 -15.79 7.15 -5.31
N GLU A 174 -16.81 7.82 -5.88
CA GLU A 174 -16.83 9.18 -6.48
C GLU A 174 -16.42 10.35 -5.55
N SER A 175 -15.55 10.14 -4.57
CA SER A 175 -14.97 11.22 -3.80
C SER A 175 -13.64 11.64 -4.41
N SER A 176 -13.40 12.95 -4.55
CA SER A 176 -12.14 13.51 -5.06
C SER A 176 -10.91 13.21 -4.16
N PHE A 177 -11.08 12.39 -3.10
CA PHE A 177 -10.08 12.07 -2.10
C PHE A 177 -9.94 10.54 -1.96
N PRO A 178 -8.72 9.99 -1.80
CA PRO A 178 -8.54 8.53 -1.85
C PRO A 178 -9.28 7.79 -0.71
N ASP A 179 -10.15 6.80 -0.98
CA ASP A 179 -10.96 6.16 0.09
C ASP A 179 -10.14 5.44 1.17
N TRP A 180 -8.93 4.98 0.86
CA TRP A 180 -8.01 4.40 1.86
C TRP A 180 -7.70 5.37 3.01
N MET A 181 -7.84 6.66 2.73
CA MET A 181 -7.68 7.73 3.68
C MET A 181 -8.74 7.72 4.80
N PHE A 182 -9.88 7.08 4.56
CA PHE A 182 -10.96 6.89 5.52
C PHE A 182 -10.95 5.50 6.16
N LEU A 183 -10.33 4.50 5.52
CA LEU A 183 -10.01 3.20 6.15
C LEU A 183 -9.16 3.41 7.42
N LEU A 184 -8.30 4.44 7.40
CA LEU A 184 -7.48 4.88 8.54
C LEU A 184 -8.25 5.41 9.74
N ARG A 185 -9.49 5.90 9.56
CA ARG A 185 -10.32 6.32 10.70
C ARG A 185 -10.71 5.11 11.55
N GLY A 186 -11.04 3.99 10.89
CA GLY A 186 -11.24 2.70 11.54
C GLY A 186 -9.97 2.24 12.27
N THR A 187 -8.79 2.41 11.65
CA THR A 187 -7.50 2.09 12.28
C THR A 187 -7.27 2.83 13.60
N LYS A 188 -7.65 4.11 13.71
CA LYS A 188 -7.53 4.88 14.96
C LYS A 188 -8.39 4.31 16.09
N SER A 189 -9.62 3.87 15.78
CA SER A 189 -10.49 3.21 16.77
C SER A 189 -9.94 1.86 17.22
N LEU A 190 -9.44 1.06 16.27
CA LEU A 190 -8.77 -0.22 16.57
C LEU A 190 -7.53 -0.01 17.43
N LEU A 191 -6.71 1.00 17.13
CA LEU A 191 -5.54 1.34 17.92
C LEU A 191 -5.91 1.72 19.37
N LYS A 192 -7.01 2.46 19.58
CA LYS A 192 -7.50 2.77 20.93
C LYS A 192 -7.90 1.50 21.70
N LEU A 193 -8.52 0.53 21.03
CA LEU A 193 -8.94 -0.72 21.64
C LEU A 193 -7.75 -1.64 21.96
N LEU A 194 -6.72 -1.67 21.11
CA LEU A 194 -5.50 -2.44 21.34
C LEU A 194 -4.63 -1.91 22.48
N GLN A 195 -4.78 -0.63 22.85
CA GLN A 195 -4.04 0.02 23.92
C GLN A 195 -2.52 -0.22 23.83
N PRO A 196 -1.81 0.43 22.87
CA PRO A 196 -0.39 0.18 22.59
C PRO A 196 0.57 0.32 23.77
N GLN A 197 0.15 0.97 24.86
CA GLN A 197 0.96 1.18 26.06
C GLN A 197 1.07 -0.06 26.95
N VAL A 198 0.09 -0.96 26.89
CA VAL A 198 0.05 -2.21 27.67
C VAL A 198 0.09 -3.45 26.78
N TYR A 199 0.09 -3.25 25.46
CA TYR A 199 0.11 -4.32 24.47
C TYR A 199 1.44 -5.08 24.50
N THR A 200 1.39 -6.41 24.47
CA THR A 200 2.57 -7.31 24.54
C THR A 200 2.62 -8.34 23.39
N GLY A 201 1.75 -8.22 22.39
CA GLY A 201 1.62 -9.17 21.29
C GLY A 201 2.60 -8.96 20.12
N ALA A 202 2.29 -9.58 18.98
CA ALA A 202 3.14 -9.63 17.78
C ALA A 202 3.50 -8.24 17.20
N LEU A 203 2.62 -7.25 17.36
CA LEU A 203 2.75 -5.91 16.78
C LEU A 203 3.54 -4.94 17.67
N LEU A 204 4.08 -5.39 18.80
CA LEU A 204 4.75 -4.53 19.79
C LEU A 204 5.90 -3.72 19.18
N PRO A 205 6.74 -4.28 18.30
CA PRO A 205 7.79 -3.49 17.66
C PRO A 205 7.23 -2.33 16.82
N MET A 206 6.06 -2.50 16.19
CA MET A 206 5.38 -1.43 15.43
C MET A 206 5.01 -0.28 16.35
N PHE A 207 4.42 -0.61 17.50
CA PHE A 207 3.95 0.38 18.46
C PHE A 207 5.09 1.11 19.16
N ASN A 208 6.16 0.38 19.50
CA ASN A 208 7.37 0.99 20.04
C ASN A 208 7.99 1.96 19.02
N HIS A 209 8.10 1.55 17.75
CA HIS A 209 8.64 2.41 16.71
C HIS A 209 7.78 3.66 16.46
N GLY A 210 6.44 3.50 16.40
CA GLY A 210 5.52 4.62 16.30
C GLY A 210 5.65 5.61 17.47
N ARG A 211 5.86 5.11 18.69
CA ARG A 211 6.09 5.95 19.88
C ARG A 211 7.42 6.71 19.78
N GLU A 212 8.50 6.04 19.39
CA GLU A 212 9.81 6.64 19.20
C GLU A 212 9.77 7.77 18.15
N ARG A 213 9.15 7.49 17.00
CA ARG A 213 8.94 8.48 15.92
C ARG A 213 8.09 9.66 16.40
N PHE A 214 7.02 9.39 17.14
CA PHE A 214 6.19 10.45 17.73
C PHE A 214 7.00 11.34 18.69
N MET A 215 7.75 10.74 19.62
CA MET A 215 8.60 11.49 20.56
C MET A 215 9.66 12.31 19.83
N SER A 216 10.29 11.74 18.81
CA SER A 216 11.26 12.44 17.96
C SER A 216 10.64 13.65 17.24
N SER A 217 9.38 13.54 16.80
CA SER A 217 8.66 14.66 16.19
C SER A 217 8.33 15.79 17.16
N ARG A 218 8.35 15.54 18.48
CA ARG A 218 8.12 16.54 19.53
C ARG A 218 9.39 17.27 19.97
N ASP A 219 10.56 16.84 19.50
CA ASP A 219 11.82 17.53 19.76
C ASP A 219 11.93 18.78 18.87
N ASP A 220 11.52 19.93 19.42
CA ASP A 220 11.52 21.21 18.70
C ASP A 220 12.92 21.63 18.22
N SER A 221 14.01 21.10 18.81
CA SER A 221 15.38 21.38 18.36
C SER A 221 15.69 20.85 16.95
N ARG A 222 14.89 19.89 16.48
CA ARG A 222 15.05 19.24 15.17
C ARG A 222 14.15 19.84 14.09
N VAL A 223 13.26 20.76 14.46
CA VAL A 223 12.28 21.33 13.53
C VAL A 223 12.96 22.35 12.62
N GLN A 224 12.89 22.11 11.32
CA GLN A 224 13.34 23.07 10.32
C GLN A 224 12.24 24.09 10.07
N ALA A 225 12.43 25.30 10.59
CA ALA A 225 11.41 26.35 10.62
C ALA A 225 11.01 26.86 9.22
N ASP A 226 11.92 26.76 8.25
CA ASP A 226 11.73 27.17 6.85
C ASP A 226 10.85 26.22 6.05
N LEU A 227 10.78 24.93 6.44
CA LEU A 227 9.91 23.96 5.78
C LEU A 227 8.45 24.40 5.85
N LEU A 228 7.78 24.39 4.70
CA LEU A 228 6.37 24.78 4.55
C LEU A 228 6.07 26.22 5.00
N ALA A 229 7.07 27.08 5.24
CA ALA A 229 6.85 28.47 5.66
C ALA A 229 6.04 29.25 4.62
N ASP A 230 6.32 29.03 3.33
CA ASP A 230 5.56 29.65 2.24
C ASP A 230 4.10 29.17 2.20
N LEU A 231 3.85 27.88 2.40
CA LEU A 231 2.50 27.33 2.49
C LEU A 231 1.74 27.96 3.67
N GLN A 232 2.38 28.05 4.84
CA GLN A 232 1.78 28.66 6.03
C GLN A 232 1.45 30.13 5.80
N ARG A 233 2.38 30.88 5.21
CA ARG A 233 2.18 32.29 4.85
C ARG A 233 1.01 32.49 3.88
N LEU A 234 0.90 31.62 2.86
CA LEU A 234 -0.19 31.68 1.90
C LEU A 234 -1.54 31.37 2.55
N VAL A 235 -1.62 30.30 3.33
CA VAL A 235 -2.85 29.93 4.06
C VAL A 235 -3.27 31.03 5.03
N ASN A 236 -2.33 31.63 5.77
CA ASN A 236 -2.63 32.75 6.67
C ASN A 236 -3.12 34.01 5.93
N LYS A 237 -2.75 34.16 4.65
CA LYS A 237 -3.19 35.28 3.82
C LYS A 237 -4.56 35.04 3.18
N THR A 238 -4.85 33.81 2.76
CA THR A 238 -6.06 33.49 1.98
C THR A 238 -7.23 33.00 2.82
N CYS A 239 -6.96 32.36 3.97
CA CYS A 239 -8.01 31.89 4.86
C CYS A 239 -8.53 33.04 5.75
N ALA A 240 -9.73 33.53 5.43
CA ALA A 240 -10.41 34.56 6.22
C ALA A 240 -11.18 34.00 7.43
N ASP A 241 -11.39 32.67 7.49
CA ASP A 241 -12.20 32.02 8.52
C ASP A 241 -11.37 31.82 9.81
N PRO A 242 -11.72 32.47 10.93
CA PRO A 242 -10.98 32.38 12.18
C PRO A 242 -11.08 31.01 12.86
N VAL A 243 -12.06 30.16 12.47
CA VAL A 243 -12.23 28.80 13.00
C VAL A 243 -11.37 27.80 12.23
N LEU A 244 -11.25 27.95 10.91
CA LEU A 244 -10.47 27.03 10.07
C LEU A 244 -8.96 27.31 10.14
N LEU A 245 -8.59 28.58 10.29
CA LEU A 245 -7.19 29.00 10.26
C LEU A 245 -6.30 28.28 11.31
N PRO A 246 -6.71 28.10 12.58
CA PRO A 246 -5.94 27.32 13.55
C PRO A 246 -5.80 25.84 13.19
N ILE A 247 -6.84 25.24 12.59
CA ILE A 247 -6.83 23.83 12.16
C ILE A 247 -5.80 23.64 11.04
N TYR A 248 -5.78 24.56 10.07
CA TYR A 248 -4.81 24.55 8.98
C TYR A 248 -3.39 24.78 9.45
N ASN A 249 -3.15 25.76 10.32
CA ASN A 249 -1.84 26.00 10.89
C ASN A 249 -1.32 24.78 11.66
N ARG A 250 -2.18 24.16 12.48
CA ARG A 250 -1.82 22.91 13.17
C ARG A 250 -1.47 21.80 12.17
N ALA A 251 -2.24 21.63 11.09
CA ALA A 251 -1.95 20.62 10.08
C ALA A 251 -0.61 20.83 9.38
N ILE A 252 -0.27 22.08 9.07
CA ILE A 252 1.02 22.48 8.49
C ILE A 252 2.15 22.24 9.49
N ASP A 253 1.99 22.64 10.75
CA ASP A 253 3.00 22.47 11.79
C ASP A 253 3.29 20.99 12.07
N GLU A 254 2.27 20.14 12.09
CA GLU A 254 2.43 18.70 12.23
C GLU A 254 3.10 18.08 11.00
N LEU A 255 2.79 18.57 9.79
CA LEU A 255 3.44 18.12 8.56
C LEU A 255 4.92 18.52 8.54
N ARG A 256 5.22 19.73 8.99
CA ARG A 256 6.59 20.26 9.15
C ARG A 256 7.40 19.39 10.11
N ARG A 257 6.85 19.05 11.28
CA ARG A 257 7.53 18.17 12.25
C ARG A 257 7.82 16.80 11.65
N THR A 258 6.85 16.22 10.96
CA THR A 258 6.99 14.92 10.28
C THR A 258 8.11 14.96 9.23
N LEU A 259 8.14 16.01 8.39
CA LEU A 259 9.19 16.25 7.40
C LEU A 259 10.57 16.52 8.02
N SER A 260 10.62 17.21 9.15
CA SER A 260 11.87 17.56 9.82
C SER A 260 12.57 16.33 10.39
N VAL A 261 11.80 15.41 10.99
CA VAL A 261 12.32 14.10 11.45
C VAL A 261 12.94 13.33 10.29
N PHE A 262 12.26 13.33 9.13
CA PHE A 262 12.79 12.71 7.92
C PHE A 262 14.15 13.30 7.49
N LEU A 263 14.28 14.62 7.44
CA LEU A 263 15.52 15.27 7.00
C LEU A 263 16.67 15.16 8.01
N TRP A 264 16.37 14.88 9.28
CA TRP A 264 17.34 14.90 10.37
C TRP A 264 17.89 13.51 10.79
N ASP A 265 17.16 12.40 10.58
CA ASP A 265 17.52 11.06 11.11
C ASP A 265 18.71 10.36 10.40
N GLY A 266 19.80 11.10 10.12
CA GLY A 266 21.12 10.53 9.85
C GLY A 266 21.20 9.52 8.70
N GLY A 267 20.22 9.52 7.78
CA GLY A 267 20.16 8.59 6.66
C GLY A 267 19.25 7.36 6.82
N ARG A 268 18.42 7.23 7.86
CA ARG A 268 17.40 6.15 7.90
C ARG A 268 16.25 6.35 6.92
N GLY A 269 16.05 7.58 6.43
CA GLY A 269 15.02 7.90 5.46
C GLY A 269 13.62 7.97 6.06
N MET A 270 12.64 8.24 5.21
CA MET A 270 11.25 8.41 5.62
C MET A 270 10.63 7.04 5.86
N ASP A 271 9.89 6.90 6.96
CA ASP A 271 9.14 5.68 7.23
C ASP A 271 7.66 5.90 6.95
N ILE A 272 6.97 4.84 6.54
CA ILE A 272 5.51 4.87 6.41
C ILE A 272 4.82 5.26 7.73
N THR A 273 5.45 4.94 8.86
CA THR A 273 5.04 5.35 10.21
C THR A 273 4.90 6.86 10.33
N ASP A 274 5.75 7.65 9.67
CA ASP A 274 5.68 9.11 9.68
C ASP A 274 4.38 9.61 9.02
N ALA A 275 4.01 9.00 7.89
CA ALA A 275 2.74 9.30 7.22
C ALA A 275 1.53 8.87 8.06
N PHE A 276 1.62 7.73 8.76
CA PHE A 276 0.58 7.28 9.69
C PHE A 276 0.41 8.22 10.88
N LEU A 277 1.51 8.73 11.44
CA LEU A 277 1.47 9.66 12.57
C LEU A 277 0.80 10.98 12.18
N TRP A 278 1.20 11.61 11.08
CA TRP A 278 0.57 12.84 10.62
C TRP A 278 -0.94 12.64 10.41
N LYS A 279 -1.30 11.56 9.70
CA LYS A 279 -2.70 11.20 9.49
C LYS A 279 -3.47 11.03 10.81
N TYR A 280 -2.90 10.28 11.76
CA TYR A 280 -3.52 9.99 13.05
C TYR A 280 -3.83 11.28 13.83
N LEU A 281 -2.90 12.23 13.81
CA LEU A 281 -3.05 13.53 14.47
C LEU A 281 -4.12 14.39 13.81
N MET A 282 -4.25 14.32 12.48
CA MET A 282 -5.19 15.12 11.69
C MET A 282 -6.60 14.52 11.56
N ALA A 283 -6.82 13.31 12.08
CA ALA A 283 -8.00 12.48 11.75
C ALA A 283 -9.35 13.08 12.12
N GLU A 284 -9.43 13.84 13.22
CA GLU A 284 -10.71 14.37 13.71
C GLU A 284 -10.99 15.81 13.28
N ASP A 285 -9.94 16.57 12.96
CA ASP A 285 -10.08 18.04 12.78
C ASP A 285 -9.90 18.43 11.32
N PHE A 286 -8.72 18.18 10.76
CA PHE A 286 -8.37 18.63 9.41
C PHE A 286 -8.97 17.74 8.31
N LEU A 287 -8.86 16.43 8.44
CA LEU A 287 -9.23 15.49 7.37
C LEU A 287 -10.73 15.47 7.02
N PRO A 288 -11.67 15.68 7.97
CA PRO A 288 -13.08 15.84 7.64
C PRO A 288 -13.39 17.04 6.74
N LEU A 289 -12.58 18.11 6.80
CA LEU A 289 -12.76 19.32 5.97
C LEU A 289 -12.61 19.02 4.47
N LEU A 290 -11.85 17.98 4.12
CA LEU A 290 -11.69 17.53 2.74
C LEU A 290 -12.96 16.89 2.18
N LYS A 291 -13.92 16.47 3.01
CA LYS A 291 -15.18 15.83 2.53
C LYS A 291 -16.26 16.83 2.14
N VAL A 292 -16.15 18.08 2.57
CA VAL A 292 -17.17 19.08 2.30
C VAL A 292 -17.16 19.41 0.81
N PRO A 293 -18.29 19.31 0.08
CA PRO A 293 -18.35 19.77 -1.31
C PRO A 293 -17.88 21.22 -1.40
N GLY A 294 -16.84 21.46 -2.20
CA GLY A 294 -16.15 22.77 -2.23
C GLY A 294 -15.06 22.93 -1.17
N ALA A 295 -14.40 21.84 -0.75
CA ALA A 295 -13.24 21.85 0.15
C ALA A 295 -12.33 23.04 -0.17
N THR A 296 -12.04 23.84 0.86
CA THR A 296 -11.30 25.10 0.67
C THR A 296 -9.96 24.82 0.00
N GLN A 297 -9.53 25.72 -0.88
CA GLN A 297 -8.24 25.63 -1.58
C GLN A 297 -7.06 25.40 -0.61
N GLU A 298 -7.13 25.93 0.61
CA GLU A 298 -6.13 25.79 1.66
C GLU A 298 -6.01 24.34 2.14
N ALA A 299 -7.16 23.70 2.44
CA ALA A 299 -7.20 22.30 2.84
C ALA A 299 -6.62 21.40 1.74
N VAL A 300 -6.98 21.66 0.48
CA VAL A 300 -6.45 20.92 -0.68
C VAL A 300 -4.94 21.13 -0.81
N ALA A 301 -4.45 22.36 -0.68
CA ALA A 301 -3.02 22.68 -0.78
C ALA A 301 -2.19 21.99 0.30
N ILE A 302 -2.66 22.00 1.57
CA ILE A 302 -2.01 21.30 2.68
C ILE A 302 -1.99 19.79 2.41
N PHE A 303 -3.11 19.24 1.97
CA PHE A 303 -3.22 17.82 1.65
C PHE A 303 -2.34 17.41 0.46
N ALA A 304 -2.17 18.27 -0.54
CA ALA A 304 -1.26 18.04 -1.66
C ALA A 304 0.20 17.90 -1.17
N HIS A 305 0.63 18.70 -0.20
CA HIS A 305 1.97 18.55 0.40
C HIS A 305 2.12 17.22 1.15
N PHE A 306 1.09 16.75 1.84
CA PHE A 306 1.08 15.40 2.38
C PHE A 306 1.14 14.32 1.29
N CYS A 307 0.46 14.51 0.16
CA CYS A 307 0.54 13.56 -0.96
C CYS A 307 1.94 13.48 -1.58
N ILE A 308 2.73 14.57 -1.56
CA ILE A 308 4.14 14.54 -1.99
C ILE A 308 4.95 13.58 -1.10
N LEU A 309 4.67 13.54 0.22
CA LEU A 309 5.27 12.55 1.12
C LEU A 309 4.93 11.13 0.71
N LEU A 310 3.65 10.86 0.48
CA LEU A 310 3.21 9.53 0.08
C LEU A 310 3.83 9.09 -1.25
N LYS A 311 3.96 10.01 -2.22
CA LYS A 311 4.58 9.70 -3.51
C LYS A 311 6.05 9.33 -3.36
N ARG A 312 6.77 9.96 -2.42
CA ARG A 312 8.14 9.60 -2.09
C ARG A 312 8.22 8.20 -1.46
N LEU A 313 7.33 7.87 -0.52
CA LEU A 313 7.23 6.52 0.06
C LEU A 313 6.91 5.44 -1.01
N GLU A 314 6.03 5.75 -1.95
CA GLU A 314 5.70 4.86 -3.08
C GLU A 314 6.93 4.58 -3.96
N ASN A 315 7.77 5.59 -4.20
CA ASN A 315 8.99 5.40 -4.99
C ASN A 315 10.03 4.53 -4.26
N GLU A 316 10.11 4.60 -2.93
CA GLU A 316 11.00 3.76 -2.13
C GLU A 316 10.53 2.30 -2.05
N TRP A 317 9.23 2.04 -2.23
CA TRP A 317 8.65 0.70 -2.24
C TRP A 317 9.19 -0.20 -3.37
N GLY A 318 9.54 0.41 -4.50
CA GLY A 318 9.92 -0.27 -5.73
C GLY A 318 11.41 -0.33 -6.02
N GLY A 319 12.24 0.33 -5.21
CA GLY A 319 13.69 0.37 -5.40
C GLY A 319 14.40 -0.77 -4.69
N PRO A 320 15.46 -1.36 -5.26
CA PRO A 320 16.37 -2.22 -4.50
C PRO A 320 17.02 -1.38 -3.39
N ARG A 321 16.68 -1.65 -2.13
CA ARG A 321 17.46 -1.15 -0.99
C ARG A 321 18.71 -2.03 -0.89
N THR A 322 19.80 -1.54 -1.50
CA THR A 322 21.15 -2.14 -1.42
C THR A 322 21.66 -2.15 -0.01
#